data_AF-A0A2D5W339-F1
#
_entry.id   AF-A0A2D5W339-F1
#
_cell.length_a   1.000
_cell.length_b   1.000
_cell.length_c   1.000
_cell.angle_alpha   90.00
_cell.angle_beta   90.00
_cell.angle_gamma   90.00
#
_symmetry.space_group_name_H-M   'P 1'
#
loop_
_entity.id
_entity.type
_entity.pdbx_description
1 polymer ?
#
loop_
_entity_poly.entity_id
_entity_poly.type
_entity_poly.pdbx_seq_one_letter_code
_entity_poly.pdbx_strand_id
1 'polypeptide(L)'
;MNSLKTWLAIIFGVAFLRIGLLHFTQPEPFDAIIPPYLPFPRFWTLASGILEILLGLGLMLPKMRQRAALCMALLLVLMYPANLNMWVHDIPFGQTRFETRGHIVRLLIQIILILGCLWISRRLKGARAQATDAET
;
A
#
# COMPACT_ATOMS: atom_id res chain seq x y z
N MET A 1 -7.71 19.52 5.49
CA MET A 1 -6.96 18.74 4.46
C MET A 1 -7.53 19.15 3.12
N ASN A 2 -6.73 19.48 2.10
CA ASN A 2 -7.27 19.97 0.82
C ASN A 2 -8.06 18.88 0.07
N SER A 3 -9.00 19.29 -0.78
CA SER A 3 -9.91 18.37 -1.50
C SER A 3 -9.15 17.32 -2.31
N LEU A 4 -7.99 17.68 -2.88
CA LEU A 4 -7.13 16.76 -3.62
C LEU A 4 -6.63 15.57 -2.77
N LYS A 5 -6.14 15.81 -1.55
CA LYS A 5 -5.72 14.71 -0.66
C LYS A 5 -6.89 13.80 -0.28
N THR A 6 -8.09 14.35 -0.15
CA THR A 6 -9.29 13.57 0.15
C THR A 6 -9.63 12.66 -1.01
N TRP A 7 -9.67 13.18 -2.24
CA TRP A 7 -9.93 12.38 -3.43
C TRP A 7 -8.87 11.29 -3.64
N LEU A 8 -7.58 11.62 -3.53
CA LEU A 8 -6.52 10.62 -3.62
C LEU A 8 -6.62 9.54 -2.56
N ALA A 9 -6.93 9.91 -1.31
CA ALA A 9 -7.12 8.93 -0.23
C ALA A 9 -8.30 7.98 -0.50
N ILE A 10 -9.39 8.49 -1.07
CA ILE A 10 -10.54 7.66 -1.45
C ILE A 10 -10.16 6.72 -2.60
N ILE A 11 -9.52 7.24 -3.66
CA ILE A 11 -9.08 6.43 -4.81
C ILE A 11 -8.13 5.31 -4.35
N PHE A 12 -7.11 5.66 -3.56
CA PHE A 12 -6.18 4.67 -3.02
C PHE A 12 -6.89 3.67 -2.12
N GLY A 13 -7.78 4.16 -1.25
CA GLY A 13 -8.57 3.30 -0.37
C GLY A 13 -9.38 2.27 -1.16
N VAL A 14 -10.05 2.67 -2.25
CA VAL A 14 -10.85 1.76 -3.08
C VAL A 14 -9.95 0.76 -3.80
N ALA A 15 -8.82 1.22 -4.33
CA ALA A 15 -7.85 0.34 -4.99
C ALA A 15 -7.31 -0.73 -4.04
N PHE A 16 -6.86 -0.35 -2.84
CA PHE A 16 -6.34 -1.30 -1.84
C PHE A 16 -7.41 -2.22 -1.28
N LEU A 17 -8.64 -1.74 -1.10
CA LEU A 17 -9.75 -2.60 -0.69
C LEU A 17 -10.01 -3.68 -1.75
N ARG A 18 -10.00 -3.32 -3.03
CA ARG A 18 -10.14 -4.28 -4.13
C ARG A 18 -8.99 -5.29 -4.16
N ILE A 19 -7.74 -4.83 -4.05
CA ILE A 19 -6.56 -5.71 -4.05
C ILE A 19 -6.60 -6.65 -2.84
N GLY A 20 -6.94 -6.12 -1.66
CA GLY A 20 -7.06 -6.92 -0.44
C GLY A 20 -8.12 -8.01 -0.57
N LEU A 21 -9.26 -7.74 -1.23
CA LEU A 21 -10.25 -8.78 -1.54
C LEU A 21 -9.74 -9.85 -2.52
N LEU A 22 -8.85 -9.50 -3.46
CA LEU A 22 -8.23 -10.47 -4.36
C LEU A 22 -7.33 -11.47 -3.63
N HIS A 23 -6.71 -11.06 -2.51
CA HIS A 23 -5.93 -11.97 -1.66
C HIS A 23 -6.78 -13.06 -0.97
N PHE A 24 -8.11 -13.01 -1.03
CA PHE A 24 -9.00 -14.06 -0.53
C PHE A 24 -9.71 -14.81 -1.67
N THR A 25 -10.01 -14.10 -2.74
CA THR A 25 -10.82 -14.63 -3.85
C THR A 25 -10.00 -15.24 -4.97
N GLN A 26 -8.77 -14.75 -5.19
CA GLN A 26 -7.83 -15.26 -6.20
C GLN A 26 -6.39 -15.24 -5.63
N PRO A 27 -6.11 -16.03 -4.58
CA PRO A 27 -4.89 -15.84 -3.82
C PRO A 27 -3.65 -16.54 -4.41
N GLU A 28 -3.81 -17.50 -5.33
CA GLU A 28 -2.72 -18.29 -5.92
C GLU A 28 -1.61 -17.45 -6.61
N PRO A 29 -1.92 -16.41 -7.40
CA PRO A 29 -0.88 -15.56 -8.00
C PRO A 29 -0.04 -14.81 -6.96
N PHE A 30 -0.64 -14.45 -5.82
CA PHE A 30 0.05 -13.74 -4.74
C PHE A 30 0.94 -14.69 -3.94
N ASP A 31 0.46 -15.91 -3.66
CA ASP A 31 1.25 -16.96 -3.01
C ASP A 31 2.52 -17.28 -3.79
N ALA A 32 2.41 -17.39 -5.12
CA ALA A 32 3.50 -17.81 -5.99
C ALA A 32 4.70 -16.86 -5.97
N ILE A 33 4.48 -15.57 -5.69
CA ILE A 33 5.54 -14.55 -5.71
C ILE A 33 6.17 -14.31 -4.34
N ILE A 34 5.67 -14.94 -3.28
CA ILE A 34 6.23 -14.78 -1.95
C ILE A 34 7.67 -15.34 -1.91
N PRO A 35 8.64 -14.59 -1.35
CA PRO A 35 10.01 -15.06 -1.28
C PRO A 35 10.15 -16.37 -0.48
N PRO A 36 11.02 -17.30 -0.91
CA PRO A 36 11.11 -18.65 -0.32
C PRO A 36 11.59 -18.67 1.15
N TYR A 37 12.19 -17.59 1.65
CA TYR A 37 12.58 -17.46 3.05
C TYR A 37 11.40 -17.16 4.00
N LEU A 38 10.22 -16.85 3.46
CA LEU A 38 8.98 -16.70 4.23
C LEU A 38 8.18 -18.02 4.16
N PRO A 39 8.05 -18.76 5.27
CA PRO A 39 7.28 -19.99 5.28
C PRO A 39 5.77 -19.69 5.15
N PHE A 40 5.01 -20.67 4.67
CA PHE A 40 3.55 -20.60 4.53
C PHE A 40 3.06 -19.41 3.67
N PRO A 41 3.29 -19.40 2.35
CA PRO A 41 2.90 -18.29 1.47
C PRO A 41 1.45 -17.81 1.67
N ARG A 42 0.51 -18.77 1.74
CA ARG A 42 -0.91 -18.47 1.96
C ARG A 42 -1.18 -17.61 3.19
N PHE A 43 -0.43 -17.83 4.28
CA PHE A 43 -0.59 -17.04 5.50
C PHE A 43 -0.27 -15.57 5.24
N TRP A 44 0.86 -15.28 4.59
CA TRP A 44 1.29 -13.92 4.30
C TRP A 44 0.36 -13.22 3.30
N THR A 45 -0.10 -13.93 2.28
CA THR A 45 -1.11 -13.44 1.32
C THR A 45 -2.38 -13.01 2.06
N LEU A 46 -2.93 -13.87 2.91
CA LEU A 46 -4.17 -13.54 3.64
C LEU A 46 -3.93 -12.41 4.66
N ALA A 47 -2.80 -12.44 5.37
CA ALA A 47 -2.45 -11.41 6.35
C ALA A 47 -2.29 -10.03 5.70
N SER A 48 -1.60 -9.92 4.57
CA SER A 48 -1.50 -8.67 3.81
C SER A 48 -2.86 -8.23 3.28
N GLY A 49 -3.69 -9.16 2.80
CA GLY A 49 -5.05 -8.89 2.37
C GLY A 49 -5.93 -8.25 3.46
N ILE A 50 -5.85 -8.74 4.71
CA ILE A 50 -6.54 -8.12 5.86
C ILE A 50 -6.04 -6.68 6.07
N LEU A 51 -4.73 -6.49 6.08
CA LEU A 51 -4.13 -5.17 6.30
C LEU A 51 -4.52 -4.18 5.20
N GLU A 52 -4.48 -4.60 3.93
CA GLU A 52 -4.88 -3.77 2.80
C GLU A 52 -6.35 -3.33 2.89
N ILE A 53 -7.26 -4.23 3.28
CA ILE A 53 -8.68 -3.90 3.47
C ILE A 53 -8.84 -2.89 4.61
N LEU A 54 -8.26 -3.17 5.78
CA LEU A 54 -8.38 -2.31 6.96
C LEU A 54 -7.79 -0.92 6.72
N LEU A 55 -6.62 -0.85 6.10
CA LEU A 55 -5.95 0.41 5.79
C LEU A 55 -6.63 1.14 4.62
N GLY A 56 -7.17 0.41 3.64
CA GLY A 56 -7.98 0.96 2.56
C GLY A 56 -9.25 1.66 3.07
N LEU A 57 -9.99 1.00 3.97
CA LEU A 57 -11.10 1.63 4.71
C LEU A 57 -10.63 2.79 5.57
N GLY A 58 -9.51 2.63 6.28
CA GLY A 58 -8.91 3.67 7.11
C GLY A 58 -8.54 4.93 6.34
N LEU A 59 -8.11 4.81 5.07
CA LEU A 59 -7.84 5.94 4.16
C LEU A 59 -9.12 6.72 3.84
N MET A 60 -10.26 6.06 3.72
CA MET A 60 -11.54 6.72 3.43
C MET A 60 -12.07 7.47 4.64
N LEU A 61 -11.81 7.00 5.86
CA LEU A 61 -12.28 7.58 7.11
C LEU A 61 -11.44 8.80 7.56
N PRO A 62 -12.00 10.03 7.61
CA PRO A 62 -11.23 11.25 7.91
C PRO A 62 -10.44 11.21 9.21
N LYS A 63 -10.99 10.55 10.25
CA LYS A 63 -10.36 10.43 11.58
C LYS A 63 -9.12 9.52 11.58
N MET A 64 -9.08 8.52 10.69
CA MET A 64 -8.03 7.49 10.64
C MET A 64 -7.04 7.72 9.50
N ARG A 65 -7.44 8.48 8.47
CA ARG A 65 -6.74 8.65 7.20
C ARG A 65 -5.24 8.88 7.31
N GLN A 66 -4.79 9.75 8.21
CA GLN A 66 -3.37 10.05 8.34
C GLN A 66 -2.55 8.85 8.83
N ARG A 67 -3.07 8.15 9.85
CA ARG A 67 -2.44 6.95 10.41
C ARG A 67 -2.51 5.81 9.40
N ALA A 68 -3.68 5.61 8.78
CA ALA A 68 -3.87 4.60 7.75
C ALA A 68 -2.93 4.80 6.55
N ALA A 69 -2.76 6.03 6.09
CA ALA A 69 -1.83 6.34 5.00
C ALA A 69 -0.37 6.05 5.37
N LEU A 70 0.06 6.38 6.60
CA LEU A 70 1.41 6.05 7.04
C LEU A 70 1.63 4.52 7.11
N CYS A 71 0.69 3.79 7.72
CA CYS A 71 0.77 2.33 7.79
C CYS A 71 0.70 1.68 6.40
N MET A 72 -0.10 2.22 5.48
CA MET A 72 -0.16 1.75 4.09
C MET A 72 1.18 1.95 3.37
N ALA A 73 1.84 3.10 3.56
CA ALA A 73 3.17 3.33 3.02
C ALA A 73 4.18 2.29 3.52
N LEU A 74 4.15 1.96 4.82
CA LEU A 74 5.00 0.93 5.40
C LEU A 74 4.68 -0.47 4.85
N LEU A 75 3.40 -0.82 4.75
CA LEU A 75 2.96 -2.09 4.17
C LEU A 75 3.44 -2.26 2.73
N LEU A 76 3.32 -1.21 1.91
CA LEU A 76 3.81 -1.22 0.52
C LEU A 76 5.32 -1.46 0.42
N VAL A 77 6.11 -0.87 1.33
CA VAL A 77 7.56 -1.14 1.40
C VAL A 77 7.81 -2.60 1.77
N LEU A 78 7.12 -3.12 2.78
CA LEU A 78 7.26 -4.50 3.25
C LEU A 78 6.79 -5.55 2.24
N MET A 79 5.84 -5.22 1.37
CA MET A 79 5.35 -6.12 0.31
C MET A 79 6.20 -6.09 -0.96
N TYR A 80 7.01 -5.04 -1.18
CA TYR A 80 7.83 -4.93 -2.38
C TYR A 80 8.79 -6.11 -2.63
N PRO A 81 9.41 -6.75 -1.62
CA PRO A 81 10.21 -7.96 -1.82
C PRO A 81 9.51 -9.06 -2.61
N ALA A 82 8.20 -9.24 -2.51
CA ALA A 82 7.46 -10.22 -3.33
C ALA A 82 7.47 -9.83 -4.83
N ASN A 83 7.29 -8.55 -5.14
CA ASN A 83 7.36 -8.04 -6.51
C ASN A 83 8.78 -8.14 -7.09
N LEU A 84 9.80 -7.94 -6.26
CA LEU A 84 11.20 -8.12 -6.65
C LEU A 84 11.52 -9.60 -6.88
N ASN A 85 11.05 -10.49 -5.99
CA ASN A 85 11.21 -11.93 -6.14
C ASN A 85 10.60 -12.43 -7.45
N MET A 86 9.41 -11.94 -7.80
CA MET A 86 8.76 -12.20 -9.08
C MET A 86 9.62 -11.79 -10.27
N TRP A 87 10.27 -10.62 -10.19
CA TRP A 87 11.14 -10.11 -11.27
C TRP A 87 12.44 -10.91 -11.39
N VAL A 88 13.14 -11.13 -10.29
CA VAL A 88 14.46 -11.78 -10.29
C VAL A 88 14.39 -13.24 -10.73
N HIS A 89 13.29 -13.93 -10.41
CA HIS A 89 13.12 -15.36 -10.70
C HIS A 89 12.15 -15.64 -11.86
N ASP A 90 11.73 -14.62 -12.61
CA ASP A 90 10.78 -14.73 -13.74
C ASP A 90 9.53 -15.57 -13.40
N ILE A 91 8.90 -15.23 -12.27
CA ILE A 91 7.71 -15.93 -11.78
C ILE A 91 6.47 -15.33 -12.45
N PRO A 92 5.61 -16.13 -13.10
CA PRO A 92 4.35 -15.63 -13.65
C PRO A 92 3.39 -15.18 -12.54
N PHE A 93 2.68 -14.08 -12.77
CA PHE A 93 1.58 -13.65 -11.91
C PHE A 93 0.26 -14.10 -12.52
N GLY A 94 -0.24 -15.26 -12.06
CA GLY A 94 -1.39 -15.92 -12.69
C GLY A 94 -1.01 -16.42 -14.08
N GLN A 95 -1.71 -15.92 -15.12
CA GLN A 95 -1.43 -16.29 -16.51
C GLN A 95 -0.45 -15.34 -17.21
N THR A 96 0.02 -14.29 -16.51
CA THR A 96 0.83 -13.24 -17.11
C THR A 96 2.29 -13.34 -16.67
N ARG A 97 3.21 -13.52 -17.62
CA ARG A 97 4.65 -13.26 -17.41
C ARG A 97 4.95 -11.82 -17.80
N PHE A 98 5.60 -11.09 -16.91
CA PHE A 98 5.98 -9.71 -17.19
C PHE A 98 7.38 -9.66 -17.78
N GLU A 99 7.56 -8.86 -18.82
CA GLU A 99 8.89 -8.45 -19.25
C GLU A 99 9.49 -7.45 -18.24
N THR A 100 10.81 -7.24 -18.30
CA THR A 100 11.55 -6.24 -17.48
C THR A 100 10.86 -4.88 -17.44
N ARG A 101 10.31 -4.42 -18.58
CA ARG A 101 9.57 -3.14 -18.67
C ARG A 101 8.34 -3.15 -17.75
N GLY A 102 7.59 -4.26 -17.70
CA GLY A 102 6.43 -4.41 -16.82
C GLY A 102 6.81 -4.33 -15.34
N HIS A 103 7.92 -4.94 -14.95
CA HIS A 103 8.42 -4.85 -13.57
C HIS A 103 8.86 -3.43 -13.19
N ILE A 104 9.53 -2.71 -14.10
CA ILE A 104 9.91 -1.30 -13.90
C ILE A 104 8.66 -0.43 -13.71
N VAL A 105 7.64 -0.60 -14.55
CA VAL A 105 6.37 0.14 -14.40
C VAL A 105 5.72 -0.15 -13.04
N ARG A 106 5.69 -1.41 -12.60
CA ARG A 106 5.15 -1.78 -11.28
C ARG A 106 5.95 -1.15 -10.14
N LEU A 107 7.28 -1.11 -10.23
CA LEU A 107 8.14 -0.43 -9.26
C LEU A 107 7.85 1.08 -9.20
N LEU A 108 7.74 1.75 -10.35
CA LEU A 108 7.40 3.18 -10.40
C LEU A 108 6.04 3.46 -9.78
N ILE A 109 5.03 2.64 -10.09
CA ILE A 109 3.71 2.72 -9.46
C ILE A 109 3.83 2.54 -7.94
N GLN A 110 4.59 1.54 -7.47
CA GLN A 110 4.81 1.32 -6.04
C GLN A 110 5.41 2.55 -5.35
N ILE A 111 6.43 3.17 -5.95
CA ILE A 111 7.08 4.39 -5.43
C ILE A 111 6.06 5.54 -5.36
N ILE A 112 5.28 5.75 -6.42
CA ILE A 112 4.26 6.80 -6.47
C ILE A 112 3.20 6.58 -5.39
N LEU A 113 2.74 5.33 -5.20
CA LEU A 113 1.77 4.99 -4.15
C LEU A 113 2.33 5.26 -2.75
N ILE A 114 3.59 4.89 -2.48
CA ILE A 114 4.26 5.15 -1.21
C ILE A 114 4.35 6.67 -0.97
N LEU A 115 4.86 7.42 -1.94
CA LEU A 115 5.00 8.88 -1.81
C LEU A 115 3.64 9.57 -1.65
N GLY A 116 2.61 9.11 -2.37
CA GLY A 116 1.24 9.59 -2.23
C GLY A 116 0.68 9.33 -0.84
N CYS A 117 0.89 8.14 -0.29
CA CYS A 117 0.51 7.79 1.08
C CYS A 117 1.24 8.66 2.11
N LEU A 118 2.55 8.87 1.96
CA LEU A 118 3.32 9.77 2.82
C LEU A 118 2.86 11.24 2.70
N TRP A 119 2.42 11.67 1.53
CA TRP A 119 1.87 13.01 1.34
C TRP A 119 0.50 13.17 2.01
N ILE A 120 -0.35 12.14 1.97
CA ILE A 120 -1.64 12.09 2.67
C ILE A 120 -1.44 12.06 4.20
N SER A 121 -0.42 11.34 4.69
CA SER A 121 -0.16 11.18 6.14
C SER A 121 0.33 12.47 6.80
N ARG A 122 1.03 13.34 6.06
CA ARG A 122 1.51 14.63 6.56
C ARG A 122 0.34 15.52 7.04
N ARG A 123 0.32 15.82 8.34
CA ARG A 123 -0.46 16.94 8.88
C ARG A 123 0.00 18.23 8.20
N LEU A 124 -0.94 19.08 7.81
CA LEU A 124 -0.63 20.50 7.70
C LEU A 124 -0.12 20.92 9.08
N LYS A 125 1.15 21.30 9.20
CA LYS A 125 1.67 21.94 10.41
C LYS A 125 0.87 23.23 10.58
N GLY A 126 -0.11 23.24 11.48
CA GLY A 126 -1.00 24.39 11.65
C GLY A 126 -1.93 24.21 12.84
N ALA A 127 -1.36 23.91 14.01
CA ALA A 127 -2.08 23.97 15.29
C ALA A 127 -1.16 23.85 16.53
N ARG A 128 0.10 23.41 16.39
CA ARG A 128 1.02 23.24 17.54
C ARG A 128 2.17 24.26 17.58
N ALA A 129 2.27 25.16 16.60
CA ALA A 129 3.21 26.29 16.64
C ALA A 129 2.55 27.55 17.25
N GLN A 130 1.27 27.79 16.98
CA GLN A 130 0.56 28.97 17.51
C GLN A 130 0.21 28.90 19.01
N ALA A 131 0.27 27.71 19.64
CA ALA A 131 0.07 27.59 21.07
C ALA A 131 1.33 27.93 21.87
N THR A 132 2.52 27.77 21.27
CA THR A 132 3.80 28.10 21.92
C THR A 132 4.14 29.59 21.79
N ASP A 133 3.67 30.25 20.72
CA ASP A 133 3.91 31.69 20.48
C ASP A 133 2.84 32.59 21.14
N ALA A 134 1.80 32.01 21.74
CA ALA A 134 0.75 32.75 22.46
C ALA A 134 0.96 32.79 23.98
N GLU A 135 1.97 32.06 24.49
CA GLU A 135 2.35 31.98 25.91
C GLU A 135 3.69 32.69 26.21
N THR A 136 4.26 33.43 25.25
CA THR A 136 5.46 34.29 25.41
C THR A 136 5.14 35.73 25.09
#